data_AF-A0A6N9AXF8-F1
#
_entry.id   AF-A0A6N9AXF8-F1
#
_cell.length_a   1.000
_cell.length_b   1.000
_cell.length_c   1.000
_cell.angle_alpha   90.00
_cell.angle_beta   90.00
_cell.angle_gamma   90.00
#
_symmetry.space_group_name_H-M   'P 1'
#
loop_
_entity.id
_entity.type
_entity.pdbx_description
1 polymer ?
#
loop_
_entity_poly.entity_id
_entity_poly.type
_entity_poly.pdbx_seq_one_letter_code
_entity_poly.pdbx_strand_id
1 'polypeptide(L)'
;MSADSEHGRLLKPYLDFLKAHDLPIYATSHVYPGKINKIRDQDLNGIRFADMDWIIDKSERMTELKSTLEAGLSVDERVNRLFAMGVDIYNLVSRIEVLSFDPAARFHGVTSIIHLAENGRVLRQPRWAVFEDGTPELIPDMAPPELGPIPILKAGVVQATIREGRE
;
A
#
# COMPACT_ATOMS: atom_id res chain seq x y z
N MET A 1 2.79 7.11 13.48
CA MET A 1 3.83 7.58 12.55
C MET A 1 3.85 6.62 11.38
N SER A 2 3.46 7.06 10.19
CA SER A 2 3.63 6.25 8.97
C SER A 2 4.98 6.66 8.36
N ALA A 3 5.83 5.70 8.02
CA ALA A 3 7.06 5.99 7.30
C ALA A 3 6.69 6.38 5.86
N ASP A 4 7.08 7.57 5.43
CA ASP A 4 7.10 7.89 4.01
C ASP A 4 8.19 7.07 3.30
N SER A 5 8.25 7.15 1.97
CA SER A 5 9.22 6.40 1.18
C SER A 5 10.69 6.63 1.59
N GLU A 6 11.05 7.81 2.12
CA GLU A 6 12.42 8.09 2.56
C GLU A 6 12.74 7.38 3.87
N HIS A 7 11.83 7.47 4.84
CA HIS A 7 11.97 6.76 6.11
C HIS A 7 11.94 5.24 5.90
N GLY A 8 11.11 4.75 4.97
CA GLY A 8 11.08 3.32 4.61
C GLY A 8 12.42 2.81 4.11
N ARG A 9 13.08 3.56 3.22
CA ARG A 9 14.41 3.24 2.67
C ARG A 9 15.52 3.25 3.71
N LEU A 10 15.35 4.00 4.81
CA LEU A 10 16.31 3.98 5.91
C LEU A 10 16.01 2.87 6.93
N LEU A 11 14.72 2.65 7.22
CA LEU A 11 14.29 1.74 8.28
C LEU A 11 14.50 0.27 7.90
N LYS A 12 14.21 -0.11 6.65
CA LYS A 12 14.30 -1.51 6.22
C LYS A 12 15.74 -2.05 6.25
N PRO A 13 16.76 -1.38 5.69
CA PRO A 13 18.15 -1.82 5.82
C PRO A 13 18.62 -1.92 7.28
N TYR A 14 18.14 -1.02 8.14
CA TYR A 14 18.44 -1.07 9.58
C TYR A 14 17.83 -2.31 10.25
N LEU A 15 16.59 -2.67 9.90
CA LEU A 15 15.96 -3.91 10.37
C LEU A 15 16.68 -5.15 9.88
N ASP A 16 17.11 -5.17 8.61
CA ASP A 16 17.87 -6.28 8.04
C ASP A 16 19.21 -6.46 8.77
N PHE A 17 19.91 -5.36 9.07
CA PHE A 17 21.13 -5.37 9.87
C PHE A 17 20.90 -5.96 11.27
N LEU A 18 19.73 -5.70 11.88
CA LEU A 18 19.31 -6.29 13.16
C LEU A 18 18.83 -7.75 13.04
N LYS A 19 19.09 -8.42 11.91
CA LYS A 19 18.70 -9.81 11.62
C LYS A 19 17.19 -10.03 11.57
N ALA A 20 16.40 -9.00 11.28
CA ALA A 20 14.95 -9.10 11.13
C ALA A 20 14.50 -9.43 9.68
N HIS A 21 15.38 -10.02 8.86
CA HIS A 21 15.11 -10.32 7.45
C HIS A 21 13.94 -11.30 7.23
N ASP A 22 13.69 -12.18 8.20
CA ASP A 22 12.59 -13.15 8.15
C ASP A 22 11.23 -12.58 8.62
N LEU A 23 11.21 -11.34 9.13
CA LEU A 23 9.97 -10.73 9.59
C LEU A 23 9.19 -10.16 8.41
N PRO A 24 7.89 -10.48 8.28
CA PRO A 24 7.06 -9.84 7.26
C PRO A 24 6.87 -8.37 7.63
N ILE A 25 7.36 -7.47 6.77
CA ILE A 25 7.24 -6.02 6.97
C ILE A 25 6.08 -5.50 6.14
N TYR A 26 5.17 -4.79 6.81
CA TYR A 26 3.99 -4.19 6.21
C TYR A 26 4.08 -2.67 6.29
N ALA A 27 3.63 -2.01 5.23
CA ALA A 27 3.54 -0.55 5.15
C ALA A 27 2.20 -0.11 4.54
N THR A 28 1.89 1.17 4.70
CA THR A 28 0.78 1.82 3.97
C THR A 28 1.28 2.32 2.61
N SER A 29 0.35 2.76 1.76
CA SER A 29 0.64 3.39 0.46
C SER A 29 1.71 4.50 0.48
N HIS A 30 1.96 5.16 1.62
CA HIS A 30 2.99 6.20 1.76
C HIS A 30 4.43 5.73 1.46
N VAL A 31 4.70 4.43 1.53
CA VAL A 31 6.03 3.89 1.22
C VAL A 31 6.36 3.99 -0.26
N TYR A 32 5.35 4.09 -1.13
CA TYR A 32 5.52 4.16 -2.57
C TYR A 32 4.95 5.48 -3.11
N PRO A 33 5.76 6.38 -3.71
CA PRO A 33 5.24 7.66 -4.19
C PRO A 33 4.30 7.51 -5.40
N GLY A 34 4.30 6.36 -6.08
CA GLY A 34 3.53 6.13 -7.30
C GLY A 34 4.37 6.09 -8.57
N LYS A 35 5.69 6.24 -8.43
CA LYS A 35 6.67 6.14 -9.52
C LYS A 35 7.85 5.29 -9.11
N ILE A 36 8.23 4.40 -10.01
CA ILE A 36 9.32 3.46 -9.81
C ILE A 36 10.64 4.23 -9.87
N ASN A 37 11.46 4.08 -8.83
CA ASN A 37 12.87 4.39 -8.86
C ASN A 37 13.66 3.14 -8.46
N LYS A 38 13.93 2.26 -9.45
CA LYS A 38 14.52 0.93 -9.21
C LYS A 38 15.75 0.94 -8.31
N ILE A 39 16.61 1.95 -8.45
CA ILE A 39 17.84 2.06 -7.66
C ILE A 39 17.51 2.38 -6.20
N ARG A 40 16.63 3.35 -5.94
CA ARG A 40 16.28 3.78 -4.58
C ARG A 40 15.30 2.84 -3.89
N ASP A 41 14.47 2.15 -4.66
CA ASP A 41 13.42 1.28 -4.15
C ASP A 41 13.92 -0.14 -3.86
N GLN A 42 15.18 -0.47 -4.20
CA GLN A 42 15.83 -1.72 -3.79
C GLN A 42 15.87 -1.86 -2.26
N ASP A 43 16.06 -0.75 -1.53
CA ASP A 43 16.04 -0.74 -0.06
C ASP A 43 14.65 -1.08 0.51
N LEU A 44 13.60 -1.04 -0.32
CA LEU A 44 12.23 -1.39 0.06
C LEU A 44 11.88 -2.85 -0.23
N ASN A 45 12.78 -3.63 -0.85
CA ASN A 45 12.52 -5.02 -1.23
C ASN A 45 12.00 -5.86 -0.06
N GLY A 46 10.95 -6.65 -0.33
CA GLY A 46 10.26 -7.49 0.64
C GLY A 46 9.22 -6.78 1.50
N ILE A 47 9.13 -5.43 1.45
CA ILE A 47 8.03 -4.70 2.10
C ILE A 47 6.73 -4.96 1.33
N ARG A 48 5.70 -5.36 2.05
CA ARG A 48 4.33 -5.50 1.54
C ARG A 48 3.53 -4.25 1.88
N PHE A 49 2.81 -3.68 0.92
CA PHE A 49 1.99 -2.51 1.15
C PHE A 49 0.68 -2.57 0.37
N ALA A 50 -0.33 -1.90 0.89
CA ALA A 50 -1.63 -1.78 0.24
C ALA A 50 -1.78 -0.39 -0.39
N ASP A 51 -2.21 -0.35 -1.65
CA ASP A 51 -2.45 0.89 -2.38
C ASP A 51 -3.58 0.74 -3.41
N MET A 52 -3.84 1.82 -4.14
CA MET A 52 -4.87 1.87 -5.17
C MET A 52 -4.47 1.08 -6.41
N ASP A 53 -5.43 0.42 -7.06
CA ASP A 53 -5.22 -0.25 -8.35
C ASP A 53 -4.66 0.70 -9.40
N TRP A 54 -5.16 1.94 -9.43
CA TRP A 54 -4.60 3.01 -10.24
C TRP A 54 -3.09 3.23 -10.04
N ILE A 55 -2.51 2.90 -8.90
CA ILE A 55 -1.08 3.10 -8.64
C ILE A 55 -0.25 1.86 -8.92
N ILE A 56 -0.73 0.68 -8.51
CA ILE A 56 0.06 -0.57 -8.55
C ILE A 56 -0.34 -1.53 -9.69
N ASP A 57 -1.48 -1.31 -10.35
CA ASP A 57 -1.89 -2.09 -11.52
C ASP A 57 -1.13 -1.66 -12.79
N LYS A 58 -0.40 -2.62 -13.37
CA LYS A 58 0.36 -2.48 -14.60
C LYS A 58 -0.27 -3.20 -15.80
N SER A 59 -1.52 -3.66 -15.68
CA SER A 59 -2.24 -4.27 -16.79
C SER A 59 -2.38 -3.30 -17.96
N GLU A 60 -2.44 -3.86 -19.16
CA GLU A 60 -2.64 -3.10 -20.40
C GLU A 60 -3.93 -2.26 -20.31
N ARG A 61 -5.02 -2.86 -19.82
CA ARG A 61 -6.29 -2.17 -19.57
C ARG A 61 -6.13 -0.94 -18.67
N MET A 62 -5.41 -1.05 -17.55
CA MET A 62 -5.21 0.10 -16.65
C MET A 62 -4.34 1.17 -17.32
N THR A 63 -3.33 0.74 -18.07
CA THR A 63 -2.42 1.64 -18.80
C THR A 63 -3.18 2.45 -19.86
N GLU A 64 -4.04 1.80 -20.63
CA GLU A 64 -4.92 2.45 -21.61
C GLU A 64 -5.94 3.39 -20.95
N LEU A 65 -6.50 2.99 -19.81
CA LEU A 65 -7.45 3.83 -19.08
C LEU A 65 -6.78 5.11 -18.56
N LYS A 66 -5.57 4.99 -18.00
CA LYS A 66 -4.75 6.13 -17.58
C LYS A 66 -4.44 7.03 -18.75
N SER A 67 -3.95 6.49 -19.86
CA SER A 67 -3.59 7.31 -21.02
C SER A 67 -4.80 8.07 -21.59
N THR A 68 -5.99 7.46 -21.55
CA THR A 68 -7.24 8.08 -21.99
C THR A 68 -7.71 9.18 -21.03
N LEU A 69 -7.66 8.93 -19.71
CA LEU A 69 -8.16 9.86 -18.70
C LEU A 69 -7.19 11.00 -18.39
N GLU A 70 -5.89 10.76 -18.54
CA GLU A 70 -4.83 11.76 -18.39
C GLU A 70 -4.55 12.50 -19.71
N ALA A 71 -5.15 12.09 -20.84
CA ALA A 71 -5.01 12.78 -22.12
C ALA A 71 -5.45 14.26 -21.99
N GLY A 72 -4.47 15.16 -21.94
CA GLY A 72 -4.70 16.60 -21.80
C GLY A 72 -4.57 17.15 -20.37
N LEU A 73 -4.28 16.31 -19.37
CA LEU A 73 -4.03 16.72 -17.99
C LEU A 73 -2.59 16.34 -17.60
N SER A 74 -1.76 17.34 -17.30
CA SER A 74 -0.48 17.10 -16.61
C SER A 74 -0.76 16.83 -15.13
N VAL A 75 -1.22 15.63 -14.80
CA VAL A 75 -1.51 15.21 -13.43
C VAL A 75 -0.19 15.01 -12.69
N ASP A 76 0.09 15.87 -11.71
CA ASP A 76 1.24 15.71 -10.81
C ASP A 76 1.09 14.39 -10.02
N GLU A 77 2.20 13.67 -9.85
CA GLU A 77 2.29 12.42 -9.08
C GLU A 77 1.64 12.56 -7.68
N ARG A 78 1.76 13.74 -7.06
CA ARG A 78 1.17 14.07 -5.75
C ARG A 78 -0.35 14.09 -5.75
N VAL A 79 -0.98 14.42 -6.87
CA VAL A 79 -2.45 14.49 -7.00
C VAL A 79 -3.01 13.28 -7.75
N ASN A 80 -2.17 12.36 -8.23
CA ASN A 80 -2.60 11.22 -9.02
C ASN A 80 -3.61 10.32 -8.26
N ARG A 81 -3.37 10.06 -6.98
CA ARG A 81 -4.32 9.33 -6.11
C ARG A 81 -5.64 10.08 -5.91
N LEU A 82 -5.60 11.41 -5.89
CA LEU A 82 -6.80 12.24 -5.79
C LEU A 82 -7.59 12.25 -7.10
N PHE A 83 -6.89 12.23 -8.25
CA PHE A 83 -7.51 12.09 -9.56
C PHE A 83 -8.27 10.76 -9.67
N ALA A 84 -7.62 9.64 -9.33
CA ALA A 84 -8.26 8.33 -9.28
C ALA A 84 -9.49 8.31 -8.34
N MET A 85 -9.37 8.97 -7.18
CA MET A 85 -10.50 9.13 -6.26
C MET A 85 -11.65 9.94 -6.89
N GLY A 86 -11.36 10.99 -7.65
CA GLY A 86 -12.36 11.77 -8.38
C GLY A 86 -13.11 10.94 -9.43
N VAL A 87 -12.39 10.13 -10.19
CA VAL A 87 -12.97 9.18 -11.16
C VAL A 87 -13.94 8.21 -10.45
N ASP A 88 -13.54 7.66 -9.31
CA ASP A 88 -14.39 6.75 -8.55
C ASP A 88 -15.61 7.44 -7.95
N ILE A 89 -15.45 8.63 -7.37
CA ILE A 89 -16.57 9.39 -6.79
C ILE A 89 -17.63 9.69 -7.85
N TYR A 90 -17.20 10.15 -9.04
CA TYR A 90 -18.10 10.45 -10.14
C TYR A 90 -18.98 9.23 -10.51
N ASN A 91 -18.35 8.05 -10.61
CA ASN A 91 -19.07 6.82 -10.91
C ASN A 91 -19.91 6.30 -9.72
N LEU A 92 -19.42 6.48 -8.50
CA LEU A 92 -20.04 5.99 -7.27
C LEU A 92 -21.41 6.66 -7.02
N VAL A 93 -21.56 7.95 -7.33
CA VAL A 93 -22.82 8.68 -7.11
C VAL A 93 -24.01 8.00 -7.79
N SER A 94 -23.82 7.49 -9.02
CA SER A 94 -24.88 6.78 -9.76
C SER A 94 -25.22 5.38 -9.21
N ARG A 95 -24.41 4.85 -8.28
CA ARG A 95 -24.49 3.47 -7.77
C ARG A 95 -24.80 3.41 -6.28
N ILE A 96 -24.92 4.57 -5.62
CA ILE A 96 -25.04 4.64 -4.16
C ILE A 96 -26.32 3.97 -3.66
N GLU A 97 -27.43 4.05 -4.40
CA GLU A 97 -28.71 3.42 -4.02
C GLU A 97 -28.58 1.90 -4.00
N VAL A 98 -27.98 1.31 -5.05
CA VAL A 98 -27.74 -0.13 -5.14
C VAL A 98 -26.80 -0.60 -4.03
N LEU A 99 -25.70 0.14 -3.79
CA LEU A 99 -24.74 -0.17 -2.73
C LEU A 99 -25.33 -0.02 -1.32
N SER A 100 -26.38 0.80 -1.15
CA SER A 100 -27.06 0.98 0.14
C SER A 100 -28.11 -0.10 0.40
N PHE A 101 -28.72 -0.63 -0.66
CA PHE A 101 -29.76 -1.65 -0.54
C PHE A 101 -29.19 -3.07 -0.34
N ASP A 102 -28.06 -3.37 -0.99
CA ASP A 102 -27.42 -4.69 -0.93
C ASP A 102 -26.04 -4.61 -0.27
N PRO A 103 -25.87 -5.10 0.98
CA PRO A 103 -24.57 -5.15 1.66
C PRO A 103 -23.52 -6.02 0.96
N ALA A 104 -23.94 -6.92 0.06
CA ALA A 104 -23.04 -7.73 -0.76
C ALA A 104 -22.62 -7.01 -2.05
N ALA A 105 -23.28 -5.92 -2.44
CA ALA A 105 -22.93 -5.18 -3.64
C ALA A 105 -21.51 -4.62 -3.55
N ARG A 106 -20.78 -4.72 -4.66
CA ARG A 106 -19.41 -4.24 -4.82
C ARG A 106 -19.32 -3.37 -6.06
N PHE A 107 -18.61 -2.26 -5.95
CA PHE A 107 -18.24 -1.43 -7.08
C PHE A 107 -16.75 -1.54 -7.34
N HIS A 108 -16.37 -2.01 -8.53
CA HIS A 108 -14.99 -2.08 -8.96
C HIS A 108 -14.59 -0.72 -9.54
N GLY A 109 -13.99 0.12 -8.70
CA GLY A 109 -13.44 1.41 -9.10
C GLY A 109 -12.00 1.28 -9.60
N VAL A 110 -11.45 2.41 -10.04
CA VAL A 110 -10.03 2.53 -10.40
C VAL A 110 -9.15 2.63 -9.16
N THR A 111 -9.67 3.04 -8.01
CA THR A 111 -8.90 3.04 -6.76
C THR A 111 -8.85 1.64 -6.14
N SER A 112 -9.96 0.93 -6.09
CA SER A 112 -10.09 -0.38 -5.43
C SER A 112 -11.53 -0.90 -5.57
N ILE A 113 -11.80 -2.07 -4.97
CA ILE A 113 -13.17 -2.49 -4.70
C ILE A 113 -13.76 -1.60 -3.60
N ILE A 114 -14.92 -1.02 -3.88
CA ILE A 114 -15.68 -0.13 -3.01
C ILE A 114 -16.98 -0.83 -2.58
N HIS A 115 -17.33 -0.72 -1.30
CA HIS A 115 -18.61 -1.15 -0.76
C HIS A 115 -19.07 -0.23 0.37
N LEU A 116 -20.35 -0.33 0.74
CA LEU A 116 -20.92 0.46 1.81
C LEU A 116 -21.04 -0.39 3.08
N ALA A 117 -20.57 0.13 4.20
CA ALA A 117 -20.89 -0.41 5.51
C ALA A 117 -22.33 -0.09 5.90
N GLU A 118 -22.91 -0.83 6.83
CA GLU A 118 -24.29 -0.63 7.32
C GLU A 118 -24.56 0.80 7.82
N ASN A 119 -23.52 1.48 8.32
CA ASN A 119 -23.60 2.87 8.78
C ASN A 119 -23.41 3.92 7.66
N GLY A 120 -23.46 3.51 6.40
CA GLY A 120 -23.26 4.40 5.25
C GLY A 120 -21.81 4.79 4.98
N ARG A 121 -20.82 4.20 5.68
CA ARG A 121 -19.41 4.49 5.41
C ARG A 121 -18.94 3.77 4.17
N VAL A 122 -18.28 4.52 3.29
CA VAL A 122 -17.59 3.96 2.12
C VAL A 122 -16.32 3.23 2.58
N LEU A 123 -16.29 1.92 2.36
CA LEU A 123 -15.14 1.06 2.62
C LEU A 123 -14.45 0.72 1.29
N ARG A 124 -13.11 0.65 1.35
CA ARG A 124 -12.25 0.33 0.22
C ARG A 124 -11.42 -0.90 0.54
N GLN A 125 -11.27 -1.78 -0.42
CA GLN A 125 -10.40 -2.95 -0.34
C GLN A 125 -9.21 -2.73 -1.28
N PRO A 126 -8.15 -2.05 -0.81
CA PRO A 126 -6.94 -1.85 -1.62
C PRO A 126 -6.28 -3.18 -1.94
N ARG A 127 -5.57 -3.25 -3.07
CA ARG A 127 -4.75 -4.43 -3.39
C ARG A 127 -3.37 -4.32 -2.77
N TRP A 128 -2.79 -5.48 -2.53
CA TRP A 128 -1.47 -5.62 -1.95
C TRP A 128 -0.42 -5.74 -3.04
N ALA A 129 0.72 -5.09 -2.81
CA ALA A 129 1.93 -5.24 -3.59
C ALA A 129 3.12 -5.52 -2.68
N VAL A 130 4.15 -6.13 -3.25
CA VAL A 130 5.47 -6.34 -2.62
C VAL A 130 6.53 -5.70 -3.50
N PHE A 131 7.55 -5.09 -2.90
CA PHE A 131 8.72 -4.66 -3.67
C PHE A 131 9.60 -5.86 -4.03
N GLU A 132 9.81 -6.07 -5.31
CA GLU A 132 10.72 -7.06 -5.90
C GLU A 132 11.63 -6.35 -6.90
N ASP A 133 12.95 -6.49 -6.75
CA ASP A 133 13.95 -5.83 -7.59
C ASP A 133 13.73 -4.31 -7.78
N GLY A 134 13.36 -3.64 -6.68
CA GLY A 134 13.08 -2.21 -6.65
C GLY A 134 11.80 -1.81 -7.39
N THR A 135 10.89 -2.76 -7.62
CA THR A 135 9.64 -2.53 -8.34
C THR A 135 8.46 -3.11 -7.53
N PRO A 136 7.35 -2.38 -7.35
CA PRO A 136 6.15 -2.97 -6.76
C PRO A 136 5.53 -3.99 -7.70
N GLU A 137 5.35 -5.22 -7.24
CA GLU A 137 4.63 -6.29 -7.92
C GLU A 137 3.37 -6.67 -7.13
N LEU A 138 2.27 -6.91 -7.85
CA LEU A 138 1.00 -7.27 -7.24
C LEU A 138 1.10 -8.64 -6.59
N ILE A 139 0.52 -8.77 -5.40
CA ILE A 139 0.33 -10.06 -4.74
C ILE A 139 -1.09 -10.54 -5.05
N PRO A 140 -1.27 -11.60 -5.87
CA PRO A 140 -2.57 -12.18 -6.11
C PRO A 140 -3.17 -12.71 -4.81
N ASP A 141 -4.47 -12.50 -4.61
CA ASP A 141 -5.26 -13.17 -3.56
C ASP A 141 -4.74 -13.04 -2.13
N MET A 142 -4.06 -11.94 -1.81
CA MET A 142 -3.75 -11.63 -0.42
C MET A 142 -5.04 -11.26 0.32
N ALA A 143 -5.63 -12.23 1.02
CA ALA A 143 -6.56 -11.95 2.11
C ALA A 143 -5.87 -10.96 3.08
N PRO A 144 -6.62 -10.01 3.70
CA PRO A 144 -6.06 -9.16 4.76
C PRO A 144 -5.26 -10.06 5.71
N PRO A 145 -3.97 -9.75 5.99
CA PRO A 145 -3.14 -10.67 6.72
C PRO A 145 -3.83 -10.99 8.05
N GLU A 146 -4.09 -12.28 8.30
CA GLU A 146 -4.43 -12.71 9.66
C GLU A 146 -3.24 -12.29 10.51
N LEU A 147 -3.45 -11.31 11.39
CA LEU A 147 -2.48 -10.93 12.40
C LEU A 147 -2.36 -12.12 13.36
N GLY A 148 -1.54 -13.10 12.98
CA GLY A 148 -1.03 -14.10 13.90
C GLY A 148 -0.40 -13.40 15.11
N PRO A 149 -0.34 -14.07 16.27
CA PRO A 149 0.25 -13.46 17.46
C PRO A 149 1.63 -12.92 17.12
N ILE A 150 1.80 -11.59 17.24
CA ILE A 150 3.09 -10.93 17.05
C ILE A 150 4.05 -11.63 18.02
N PRO A 151 5.11 -12.30 17.54
CA PRO A 151 6.11 -12.85 18.43
C PRO A 151 6.78 -11.66 19.10
N ILE A 152 6.37 -11.37 20.33
CA ILE A 152 6.98 -10.34 21.16
C ILE A 152 8.46 -10.72 21.22
N LEU A 153 9.32 -9.87 20.65
CA LEU A 153 10.77 -10.00 20.75
C LEU A 153 11.07 -10.33 22.22
N LYS A 154 11.56 -11.55 22.49
CA LYS A 154 11.90 -11.95 23.86
C LYS A 154 12.83 -10.86 24.41
N ALA A 155 12.49 -10.33 25.58
CA ALA A 155 13.10 -9.18 26.23
C ALA A 155 14.61 -9.32 26.60
N GLY A 156 15.34 -10.22 25.94
CA GLY A 156 16.75 -10.52 26.23
C GLY A 156 17.77 -9.70 25.43
N VAL A 157 17.38 -8.92 24.41
CA VAL A 157 18.36 -8.21 23.56
C VAL A 157 18.74 -6.83 24.13
N VAL A 158 17.95 -6.25 25.03
CA VAL A 158 18.20 -4.89 25.56
C VAL A 158 19.20 -4.86 26.74
N GLN A 159 19.51 -6.00 27.37
CA GLN A 159 20.40 -6.01 28.54
C GLN A 159 21.89 -6.19 28.22
N ALA A 160 22.28 -6.43 26.96
CA ALA A 160 23.68 -6.70 26.61
C ALA A 160 24.56 -5.45 26.39
N THR A 161 24.02 -4.23 26.44
CA THR A 161 24.79 -3.01 26.13
C THR A 161 24.94 -2.03 27.30
N ILE A 162 24.47 -2.39 28.52
CA ILE A 162 24.67 -1.56 29.73
C ILE A 162 25.47 -2.35 30.78
N ARG A 163 26.62 -2.91 30.41
CA ARG A 163 27.61 -3.42 31.39
C ARG A 163 29.08 -3.22 31.03
N GLU A 164 29.43 -2.67 29.88
CA GLU A 164 30.81 -2.25 29.57
C GLU A 164 30.89 -0.72 29.53
N GLY A 165 31.14 -0.11 30.69
CA GLY A 165 31.24 1.34 30.81
C GLY A 165 31.55 1.84 32.23
N ARG A 166 32.20 1.01 33.06
CA ARG A 166 32.81 1.41 34.32
C ARG A 166 33.96 0.45 34.65
N GLU A 167 35.16 0.82 34.23
CA GLU A 167 36.37 0.84 35.06
C GLU A 167 37.15 2.11 34.73
#